data_AF-A0A920L1Y9-F1
#
_entry.id   AF-A0A920L1Y9-F1
#
_cell.length_a   1.000
_cell.length_b   1.000
_cell.length_c   1.000
_cell.angle_alpha   90.00
_cell.angle_beta   90.00
_cell.angle_gamma   90.00
#
_symmetry.space_group_name_H-M   'P 1'
#
loop_
_entity.id
_entity.type
_entity.pdbx_description
1 polymer ?
#
loop_
_entity_poly.entity_id
_entity_poly.type
_entity_poly.pdbx_seq_one_letter_code
_entity_poly.pdbx_strand_id
1 'polypeptide(L)'
;MLLDVFLKAGEQAGFPLTEDFNGKQQEGFSRYEHTMKDTKLGPRRWSSARAYLHPALKRKIFLLKQMYKLTRLYLKEKSCWCAVSQEWSNYNL
;
A
#
# COMPACT_ATOMS: atom_id res chain seq x y z
N MET A 1 17.78 21.36 -7.89
CA MET A 1 16.36 21.51 -7.48
C MET A 1 16.31 21.91 -6.02
N LEU A 2 15.16 22.40 -5.52
CA LEU A 2 14.98 22.82 -4.12
C LEU A 2 15.39 21.74 -3.10
N LEU A 3 15.07 20.48 -3.38
CA LEU A 3 15.42 19.36 -2.50
C LEU A 3 16.94 19.19 -2.33
N ASP A 4 17.73 19.44 -3.37
CA ASP A 4 19.20 19.33 -3.29
C ASP A 4 19.80 20.36 -2.33
N VAL A 5 19.24 21.56 -2.32
CA VAL A 5 19.67 22.64 -1.41
C VAL A 5 19.25 22.31 0.02
N PHE A 6 18.07 21.72 0.21
CA PHE A 6 17.59 21.29 1.52
C PHE A 6 18.44 20.18 2.13
N LEU A 7 18.84 19.18 1.33
CA LEU A 7 19.75 18.12 1.78
C LEU A 7 21.10 18.70 2.23
N LYS A 8 21.68 19.62 1.45
CA LYS A 8 22.93 20.32 1.81
C LYS A 8 22.79 21.13 3.10
N ALA A 9 21.67 21.80 3.30
CA ALA A 9 21.42 22.54 4.55
C ALA A 9 21.30 21.60 5.77
N GLY A 10 20.69 20.42 5.60
CA GLY A 10 20.62 19.39 6.64
C GLY A 10 22.00 18.86 7.04
N GLU A 11 22.86 18.62 6.05
CA GLU A 11 24.27 18.25 6.27
C GLU A 11 25.03 19.36 7.02
N GLN A 12 24.87 20.62 6.60
CA GLN A 12 25.48 21.77 7.28
C GLN A 12 24.98 21.95 8.72
N ALA A 13 23.75 21.54 9.01
CA ALA A 13 23.19 21.54 10.36
C ALA A 13 23.68 20.34 11.22
N GLY A 14 24.56 19.48 10.67
CA GLY A 14 25.16 18.34 11.36
C GLY A 14 24.34 17.05 11.31
N PHE A 15 23.28 16.99 10.51
CA PHE A 15 22.51 15.76 10.32
C PHE A 15 23.13 14.87 9.24
N PRO A 16 23.16 13.55 9.45
CA PRO A 16 23.69 12.62 8.45
C PRO A 16 22.79 12.59 7.21
N LEU A 17 23.42 12.50 6.04
CA LEU A 17 22.73 12.17 4.79
C LEU A 17 22.68 10.65 4.63
N THR A 18 21.52 10.13 4.24
CA THR A 18 21.36 8.71 3.88
C THR A 18 20.86 8.58 2.45
N GLU A 19 21.39 7.61 1.72
CA GLU A 19 20.85 7.24 0.39
C GLU A 19 19.64 6.31 0.49
N ASP A 20 19.56 5.52 1.55
CA ASP A 20 18.46 4.61 1.82
C ASP A 20 17.64 5.11 3.01
N PHE A 21 16.54 5.79 2.71
CA PHE A 21 15.59 6.29 3.72
C PHE A 21 14.92 5.16 4.51
N ASN A 22 14.77 3.97 3.91
CA ASN A 22 14.13 2.81 4.55
C ASN A 22 15.15 1.84 5.18
N GLY A 23 16.43 2.24 5.19
CA GLY A 23 17.54 1.42 5.65
C GLY A 23 17.64 1.30 7.17
N LYS A 24 18.78 0.77 7.63
CA LYS A 24 19.03 0.55 9.06
C LYS A 24 19.01 1.86 9.87
N GLN A 25 19.42 2.96 9.25
CA GLN A 25 19.46 4.28 9.87
C GLN A 25 18.19 5.05 9.51
N GLN A 26 17.37 5.33 10.53
CA GLN A 26 16.11 6.07 10.36
C GLN A 26 16.27 7.59 10.48
N GLU A 27 17.32 8.06 11.15
CA GLU A 27 17.60 9.48 11.35
C GLU A 27 18.52 10.02 10.26
N GLY A 28 18.18 11.18 9.71
CA GLY A 28 18.97 11.86 8.70
C GLY A 28 18.12 12.47 7.59
N PHE A 29 18.81 13.07 6.63
CA PHE A 29 18.18 13.66 5.45
C PHE A 29 18.39 12.76 4.23
N SER A 30 17.33 12.56 3.45
CA SER A 30 17.35 11.75 2.24
C SER A 30 16.27 12.18 1.27
N ARG A 31 16.35 11.66 0.04
CA ARG A 31 15.24 11.74 -0.91
C ARG A 31 14.19 10.70 -0.51
N TYR A 32 12.96 11.14 -0.36
CA TYR A 32 11.86 10.25 -0.01
C TYR A 32 11.32 9.54 -1.25
N GLU A 33 11.23 8.21 -1.20
CA GLU A 33 10.62 7.40 -2.24
C GLU A 33 9.11 7.28 -2.02
N HIS A 34 8.34 7.44 -3.10
CA HIS A 34 6.89 7.27 -3.05
C HIS A 34 6.47 5.90 -3.60
N THR A 35 5.35 5.37 -3.12
CA THR A 35 4.71 4.17 -3.69
C THR A 35 4.03 4.50 -5.04
N MET A 36 4.86 4.75 -6.04
CA MET A 36 4.49 5.04 -7.42
C MET A 36 5.21 4.07 -8.34
N LYS A 37 4.62 3.86 -9.51
CA LYS A 37 5.22 3.02 -10.54
C LYS A 37 4.96 3.63 -11.90
N ASP A 38 5.94 3.49 -12.78
CA ASP A 38 5.76 3.79 -14.19
C ASP A 38 4.84 2.76 -14.84
N THR A 39 3.83 3.29 -15.51
CA THR A 39 2.83 2.52 -16.24
C THR A 39 2.78 3.00 -17.68
N LYS A 40 2.08 2.25 -18.55
CA LYS A 40 1.84 2.68 -19.94
C LYS A 40 1.15 4.05 -20.07
N LEU A 41 0.52 4.55 -18.99
CA LEU A 41 -0.17 5.83 -18.93
C LEU A 41 0.61 6.89 -18.13
N GLY A 42 1.92 6.69 -17.96
CA GLY A 42 2.81 7.51 -17.13
C GLY A 42 2.91 7.04 -15.67
N PRO A 43 3.63 7.79 -14.81
CA PRO A 43 3.77 7.50 -13.38
C PRO A 43 2.41 7.55 -12.69
N ARG A 44 2.06 6.51 -11.93
CA ARG A 44 0.80 6.45 -11.20
C ARG A 44 1.03 5.95 -9.78
N ARG A 45 0.13 6.35 -8.88
CA ARG A 45 0.03 5.72 -7.55
C ARG A 45 -0.11 4.21 -7.72
N TRP A 46 0.73 3.48 -6.99
CA TRP A 46 0.79 2.02 -7.06
C TRP A 46 0.13 1.41 -5.82
N SER A 47 -1.21 1.45 -5.78
CA SER A 47 -1.99 0.93 -4.65
C SER A 47 -1.82 -0.58 -4.46
N SER A 48 -2.11 -1.07 -3.25
CA SER A 48 -2.05 -2.51 -2.94
C SER A 48 -2.94 -3.34 -3.86
N ALA A 49 -4.10 -2.81 -4.27
CA ALA A 49 -4.94 -3.45 -5.28
C ALA A 49 -4.17 -3.61 -6.62
N ARG A 50 -3.57 -2.55 -7.14
CA ARG A 50 -2.79 -2.60 -8.40
C ARG A 50 -1.58 -3.52 -8.31
N ALA A 51 -0.87 -3.48 -7.19
CA ALA A 51 0.34 -4.26 -6.98
C ALA A 51 0.04 -5.77 -6.84
N TYR A 52 -0.98 -6.14 -6.07
CA TYR A 52 -1.21 -7.53 -5.67
C TYR A 52 -2.51 -8.12 -6.25
N LEU A 53 -3.62 -7.39 -6.20
CA LEU A 53 -4.93 -7.89 -6.64
C LEU A 53 -5.02 -8.03 -8.15
N HIS A 54 -4.77 -6.95 -8.90
CA HIS A 54 -4.95 -6.94 -10.36
C HIS A 54 -4.14 -8.02 -11.10
N PRO A 55 -2.87 -8.30 -10.74
CA PRO A 55 -2.13 -9.41 -11.32
C PRO A 55 -2.72 -10.78 -10.96
N ALA A 56 -3.21 -10.96 -9.73
CA ALA A 56 -3.79 -12.21 -9.24
C ALA A 56 -5.14 -12.55 -9.88
N LEU A 57 -5.91 -11.56 -10.36
CA LEU A 57 -7.18 -11.77 -11.05
C LEU A 57 -7.10 -12.64 -12.31
N LYS A 58 -5.90 -12.80 -12.89
CA LYS A 58 -5.68 -13.68 -14.04
C LYS A 58 -5.69 -15.17 -13.67
N ARG A 59 -5.61 -15.51 -12.38
CA ARG A 59 -5.59 -16.88 -11.88
C ARG A 59 -7.02 -17.44 -11.79
N LYS A 60 -7.25 -18.65 -12.29
CA LYS A 60 -8.57 -19.31 -12.27
C LYS A 60 -9.17 -19.51 -10.88
N ILE A 61 -8.32 -19.57 -9.84
CA ILE A 61 -8.73 -19.86 -8.46
C ILE A 61 -9.14 -18.61 -7.65
N PHE A 62 -9.13 -17.42 -8.25
CA PHE A 62 -9.38 -16.19 -7.51
C PHE A 62 -10.81 -15.68 -7.74
N LEU A 63 -11.52 -15.39 -6.64
CA LEU A 63 -12.86 -14.79 -6.66
C LEU A 63 -12.79 -13.37 -6.07
N LEU A 64 -13.12 -12.36 -6.88
CA LEU A 64 -13.28 -10.98 -6.41
C LEU A 64 -14.76 -10.65 -6.21
N LYS A 65 -15.14 -10.31 -4.98
CA LYS A 65 -16.45 -9.72 -4.67
C LYS A 65 -16.23 -8.27 -4.22
N GLN A 66 -16.94 -7.33 -4.86
CA GLN A 66 -16.88 -5.90 -4.54
C GLN A 66 -18.25 -5.40 -4.12
N MET A 67 -18.29 -4.27 -3.42
CA MET A 67 -19.54 -3.66 -2.94
C MET A 67 -20.34 -4.56 -1.97
N TYR A 68 -19.65 -5.41 -1.21
CA TYR A 68 -20.25 -6.18 -0.12
C TYR A 68 -19.79 -5.62 1.21
N LYS A 69 -20.74 -5.48 2.13
CA LYS A 69 -20.44 -5.22 3.53
C LYS A 69 -20.44 -6.55 4.27
N LEU A 70 -19.42 -6.77 5.09
CA LEU A 70 -19.37 -7.89 6.03
C LEU A 70 -20.22 -7.53 7.24
N THR A 71 -21.28 -8.30 7.50
CA THR A 71 -22.26 -7.97 8.55
C THR A 71 -22.07 -8.83 9.80
N ARG A 72 -21.79 -10.13 9.65
CA ARG A 72 -21.63 -11.05 10.80
C ARG A 72 -20.51 -12.05 10.59
N LEU A 73 -19.85 -12.40 11.68
CA LEU A 73 -18.88 -13.49 11.79
C LEU A 73 -19.55 -14.65 12.54
N TYR A 74 -19.48 -15.84 11.95
CA TYR A 74 -19.95 -17.09 12.57
C TYR A 74 -18.73 -17.86 13.05
N LEU A 75 -18.65 -18.06 14.37
CA LEU A 75 -17.63 -18.85 15.02
C LEU A 75 -18.23 -20.22 15.38
N LYS A 76 -17.51 -21.31 15.07
CA LYS A 76 -17.91 -22.66 15.49
C LYS A 76 -17.02 -23.12 16.64
N GLU A 77 -17.62 -23.33 17.81
CA GLU A 77 -16.88 -23.81 18.99
C GLU A 77 -16.17 -25.15 18.72
N LYS A 78 -14.93 -25.25 19.20
CA LYS A 78 -14.01 -26.39 19.02
C LYS A 78 -13.50 -26.66 17.60
N SER A 79 -13.64 -25.71 16.66
CA SER A 79 -13.01 -25.79 15.33
C SER A 79 -12.44 -24.45 14.87
N CYS A 80 -11.31 -24.48 14.16
CA CYS A 80 -10.57 -23.30 13.66
C CYS A 80 -11.18 -22.63 12.41
N TRP A 81 -12.47 -22.84 12.15
CA TRP A 81 -13.16 -22.33 10.96
C TRP A 81 -14.16 -21.24 11.34
N CYS A 82 -14.10 -20.12 10.61
CA CYS A 82 -15.03 -19.00 10.73
C CYS A 82 -15.70 -18.76 9.37
N ALA A 83 -17.00 -18.51 9.38
CA ALA A 83 -17.75 -18.11 8.18
C ALA A 83 -18.24 -16.66 8.33
N VAL A 84 -18.55 -16.00 7.21
CA VAL A 84 -19.01 -14.60 7.20
C VAL A 84 -20.32 -14.48 6.45
N SER A 85 -21.27 -13.70 6.97
CA SER A 85 -22.38 -13.21 6.14
C SER A 85 -21.93 -11.97 5.36
N GLN A 86 -22.38 -11.90 4.12
CA GLN A 86 -22.12 -10.79 3.21
C GLN A 86 -23.45 -10.28 2.69
N GLU A 87 -23.66 -8.98 2.77
CA GLU A 87 -24.82 -8.29 2.20
C GLU A 87 -24.34 -7.33 1.12
N TRP A 88 -25.04 -7.31 -0.01
CA TRP A 88 -24.72 -6.37 -1.08
C TRP A 88 -25.12 -4.97 -0.63
N SER A 89 -24.17 -4.04 -0.68
CA SER A 89 -24.37 -2.68 -0.20
C SER A 89 -24.66 -1.77 -1.38
N ASN A 90 -25.89 -1.23 -1.41
CA ASN A 90 -26.28 -0.11 -2.27
C ASN A 90 -25.51 1.14 -1.86
N TYR A 91 -24.27 1.29 -2.32
CA TYR A 91 -23.65 2.61 -2.37
C TYR A 91 -24.21 3.30 -3.61
N ASN A 92 -25.14 4.24 -3.42
CA ASN A 92 -25.55 5.17 -4.47
C ASN A 92 -24.30 5.94 -4.91
N LEU A 93 -23.90 5.80 -6.17
CA LEU A 93 -22.87 6.62 -6.82
C LEU A 93 -23.44 8.00 -7.14
#